data_AF-A0A4P5YBH2-F1
#
_entry.id   AF-A0A4P5YBH2-F1
#
_cell.length_a   1.000
_cell.length_b   1.000
_cell.length_c   1.000
_cell.angle_alpha   90.00
_cell.angle_beta   90.00
_cell.angle_gamma   90.00
#
_symmetry.space_group_name_H-M   'P 1'
#
loop_
_entity.id
_entity.type
_entity.pdbx_description
1 polymer ?
#
loop_
_entity_poly.entity_id
_entity_poly.type
_entity_poly.pdbx_seq_one_letter_code
_entity_poly.pdbx_strand_id
1 'polypeptide(L)'
;MPTIALEGTGAKITFAATGLTADLITLTLADRAKDAIGTSHLGSLLTLGNRGGKLVDPGQVVVEFDHVPSAPALLRRPPEQVTISYPLQPGDSSPAKLVFTAFATAVGGGELTPGGRLTRQVTLALTSDLAFQPAGPPITNASVSPVLESVTNNGNGTWTALWGWYNRNTVPVTIPIGVNNRFSPVPQARGQPVVFLPGRHYGQFSTVITATLVWALKGPDGQGRTATAGVTYIKN
;
A
#
# COMPACT_ATOMS: atom_id res chain seq x y z
N MET A 1 11.11 -17.57 -22.45
CA MET A 1 10.50 -16.50 -21.63
C MET A 1 9.25 -17.05 -20.98
N PRO A 2 9.18 -17.12 -19.64
CA PRO A 2 7.97 -17.53 -18.94
C PRO A 2 6.85 -16.52 -19.16
N THR A 3 5.66 -17.01 -19.52
CA THR A 3 4.42 -16.22 -19.66
C THR A 3 3.48 -16.56 -18.51
N ILE A 4 2.98 -15.53 -17.86
CA ILE A 4 2.01 -15.61 -16.76
C ILE A 4 0.66 -15.17 -17.33
N ALA A 5 -0.34 -16.05 -17.21
CA ALA A 5 -1.74 -15.73 -17.50
C ALA A 5 -2.35 -15.00 -16.29
N LEU A 6 -2.97 -13.85 -16.55
CA LEU A 6 -3.57 -12.95 -15.58
C LEU A 6 -5.00 -12.53 -15.96
N GLU A 7 -5.56 -13.10 -17.03
CA GLU A 7 -6.92 -12.88 -17.46
C GLU A 7 -7.93 -13.17 -16.34
N GLY A 8 -8.90 -12.27 -16.15
CA GLY A 8 -9.95 -12.42 -15.13
C GLY A 8 -9.45 -12.34 -13.68
N THR A 9 -8.15 -12.18 -13.44
CA THR A 9 -7.60 -12.10 -12.08
C THR A 9 -7.89 -10.75 -11.42
N GLY A 10 -8.09 -9.70 -12.21
CA GLY A 10 -8.17 -8.32 -11.74
C GLY A 10 -6.82 -7.60 -11.72
N ALA A 11 -5.76 -8.21 -12.27
CA ALA A 11 -4.49 -7.54 -12.46
C ALA A 11 -4.62 -6.33 -13.40
N LYS A 12 -3.87 -5.27 -13.12
CA LYS A 12 -3.89 -4.03 -13.89
C LYS A 12 -2.48 -3.63 -14.30
N ILE A 13 -2.37 -2.96 -15.44
CA ILE A 13 -1.16 -2.25 -15.85
C ILE A 13 -1.45 -0.75 -15.94
N THR A 14 -0.54 0.07 -15.40
CA THR A 14 -0.65 1.54 -15.40
C THR A 14 0.62 2.16 -15.95
N PHE A 15 0.45 3.13 -16.84
CA PHE A 15 1.50 3.97 -17.42
C PHE A 15 1.40 5.37 -16.82
N ALA A 16 2.38 5.78 -16.02
CA ALA A 16 2.24 6.95 -15.15
C ALA A 16 2.11 8.29 -15.90
N ALA A 17 2.92 8.51 -16.94
CA ALA A 17 2.91 9.76 -17.72
C ALA A 17 1.82 9.74 -18.79
N THR A 18 1.55 8.57 -19.38
CA THR A 18 0.46 8.39 -20.34
C THR A 18 -0.92 8.48 -19.68
N GLY A 19 -1.02 8.13 -18.39
CA GLY A 19 -2.29 8.05 -17.66
C GLY A 19 -3.15 6.85 -18.05
N LEU A 20 -2.62 5.92 -18.85
CA LEU A 20 -3.33 4.70 -19.24
C LEU A 20 -3.36 3.73 -18.06
N THR A 21 -4.56 3.23 -17.73
CA THR A 21 -4.74 2.04 -16.89
C THR A 21 -5.58 1.01 -17.66
N ALA A 22 -5.11 -0.22 -17.70
CA ALA A 22 -5.70 -1.30 -18.48
C ALA A 22 -5.77 -2.61 -17.67
N ASP A 23 -6.66 -3.51 -18.12
CA ASP A 23 -6.82 -4.86 -17.55
C ASP A 23 -5.76 -5.78 -18.14
N LEU A 24 -4.86 -6.30 -17.30
CA LEU A 24 -3.73 -7.11 -17.75
C LEU A 24 -4.16 -8.57 -17.95
N ILE A 25 -3.88 -9.11 -19.13
CA ILE A 25 -4.25 -10.47 -19.56
C ILE A 25 -3.04 -11.39 -19.50
N THR A 26 -1.91 -10.99 -20.08
CA THR A 26 -0.68 -11.77 -20.01
C THR A 26 0.52 -10.89 -19.68
N LEU A 27 1.48 -11.50 -18.99
CA LEU A 27 2.77 -10.90 -18.69
C LEU A 27 3.87 -11.91 -19.04
N THR A 28 4.74 -11.54 -19.97
CA THR A 28 5.92 -12.32 -20.32
C THR A 28 7.16 -11.51 -19.95
N LEU A 29 8.00 -12.07 -19.09
CA LEU A 29 9.26 -11.46 -18.67
C LEU A 29 10.40 -12.07 -19.48
N ALA A 30 11.26 -11.23 -20.07
CA ALA A 30 12.47 -11.74 -20.70
C ALA A 30 13.40 -12.36 -19.65
N ASP A 31 14.03 -13.48 -20.02
CA ASP A 31 15.17 -13.99 -19.27
C ASP A 31 16.26 -12.93 -19.34
N ARG A 32 16.78 -12.45 -18.19
CA ARG A 32 17.95 -11.56 -18.21
C ARG A 32 19.04 -12.28 -19.00
N ALA A 33 19.65 -11.61 -19.98
CA ALA A 33 20.84 -12.12 -20.62
C ALA A 33 21.86 -12.41 -19.51
N LYS A 34 22.12 -13.69 -19.24
CA LYS A 34 23.17 -14.08 -18.29
C LYS A 34 24.45 -13.45 -18.79
N ASP A 35 25.15 -12.69 -17.94
CA ASP A 35 26.48 -12.22 -18.26
C ASP A 35 27.31 -13.42 -18.72
N ALA A 36 27.70 -13.41 -19.99
CA ALA A 36 28.58 -14.42 -20.53
C ALA A 36 29.93 -14.26 -19.83
N ILE A 37 30.19 -15.04 -18.79
CA ILE A 37 31.52 -15.20 -18.22
C ILE A 37 32.33 -15.94 -19.29
N GLY A 38 33.03 -15.18 -20.13
CA GLY A 38 34.02 -15.73 -21.04
C GLY A 38 35.17 -16.29 -20.24
N THR A 39 35.27 -17.61 -20.13
CA THR A 39 36.49 -18.27 -19.66
C THR A 39 37.50 -18.23 -20.81
N SER A 40 38.61 -17.51 -20.62
CA SER A 40 39.78 -17.69 -21.49
C SER A 40 40.58 -18.90 -21.00
N HIS A 41 41.10 -19.70 -21.93
CA HIS A 41 41.82 -20.96 -21.67
C HIS A 41 43.19 -20.81 -20.95
N LEU A 42 43.50 -19.65 -20.36
CA LEU A 42 44.86 -19.34 -19.87
C LEU A 42 44.95 -18.78 -18.44
N GLY A 43 43.88 -18.81 -17.64
CA GLY A 43 44.00 -18.72 -16.17
C GLY A 43 44.73 -17.48 -15.61
N SER A 44 44.65 -16.32 -16.26
CA SER A 44 45.19 -15.06 -15.73
C SER A 44 44.24 -13.90 -16.00
N LEU A 45 43.85 -13.18 -14.93
CA LEU A 45 43.03 -11.97 -14.96
C LEU A 45 43.80 -10.84 -15.66
N LEU A 46 43.53 -10.64 -16.94
CA LEU A 46 43.88 -9.39 -17.61
C LEU A 46 42.77 -8.39 -17.32
N THR A 47 43.11 -7.31 -16.62
CA THR A 47 42.28 -6.10 -16.51
C THR A 47 42.07 -5.57 -17.93
N LEU A 48 40.96 -5.94 -18.56
CA LEU A 48 40.58 -5.39 -19.86
C LEU A 48 40.17 -3.94 -19.62
N GLY A 49 41.07 -3.03 -20.00
CA GLY A 49 40.81 -1.60 -20.00
C GLY A 49 39.48 -1.28 -20.67
N ASN A 50 38.74 -0.38 -20.03
CA ASN A 50 37.48 0.22 -20.43
C ASN A 50 37.38 0.41 -21.96
N ARG A 51 36.72 -0.52 -22.64
CA ARG A 51 36.27 -0.37 -24.03
C ARG A 51 34.76 -0.48 -24.02
N GLY A 52 34.11 0.67 -24.25
CA GLY A 52 32.68 0.86 -24.56
C GLY A 52 31.73 -0.17 -23.98
N GLY A 53 31.03 0.20 -22.90
CA GLY A 53 30.03 -0.63 -22.24
C GLY A 53 29.21 -1.42 -23.26
N LYS A 54 29.42 -2.74 -23.27
CA LYS A 54 28.61 -3.68 -24.04
C LYS A 54 27.16 -3.34 -23.69
N LEU A 55 26.36 -2.97 -24.69
CA LEU A 55 24.92 -2.77 -24.52
C LEU A 55 24.37 -4.07 -23.94
N VAL A 56 24.20 -4.12 -22.62
CA VAL A 56 23.44 -5.16 -21.96
C VAL A 56 22.02 -4.93 -22.45
N ASP A 57 21.44 -5.93 -23.12
CA ASP A 57 20.02 -5.89 -23.45
C ASP A 57 19.28 -5.57 -22.15
N PRO A 58 18.61 -4.40 -22.04
CA PRO A 58 18.00 -3.98 -20.80
C PRO A 58 16.86 -4.90 -20.37
N GLY A 59 16.49 -5.86 -21.21
CA GLY A 59 15.40 -6.78 -21.02
C GLY A 59 14.13 -6.22 -21.66
N GLN A 60 13.28 -7.13 -22.09
CA GLN A 60 11.96 -6.80 -22.62
C GLN A 60 10.87 -7.38 -21.75
N VAL A 61 9.75 -6.68 -21.69
CA VAL A 61 8.51 -7.17 -21.12
C VAL A 61 7.48 -7.16 -22.22
N VAL A 62 6.81 -8.29 -22.44
CA VAL A 62 5.67 -8.36 -23.36
C VAL A 62 4.41 -8.51 -22.52
N VAL A 63 3.46 -7.62 -22.75
CA VAL A 63 2.16 -7.63 -22.06
C VAL A 63 1.04 -7.69 -23.06
N GLU A 64 -0.06 -8.31 -22.65
CA GLU A 64 -1.33 -8.23 -23.34
C GLU A 64 -2.36 -7.67 -22.37
N PHE A 65 -3.14 -6.68 -22.81
CA PHE A 65 -4.13 -6.05 -21.95
C PHE A 65 -5.33 -5.52 -22.73
N ASP A 66 -6.45 -5.40 -22.02
CA ASP A 66 -7.67 -4.77 -22.50
C ASP A 66 -7.73 -3.31 -22.09
N HIS A 67 -7.97 -2.42 -23.04
CA HIS A 67 -8.12 -0.99 -22.79
C HIS A 67 -9.28 -0.39 -23.59
N VAL A 68 -9.67 0.84 -23.26
CA VAL A 68 -10.67 1.58 -24.04
C VAL A 68 -10.08 2.06 -25.38
N PRO A 69 -10.79 2.00 -26.51
CA PRO A 69 -10.26 2.42 -27.81
C PRO A 69 -9.77 3.87 -27.87
N SER A 70 -10.29 4.75 -27.00
CA SER A 70 -9.88 6.16 -26.87
C SER A 70 -8.59 6.36 -26.07
N ALA A 71 -7.95 5.30 -25.59
CA ALA A 71 -6.71 5.38 -24.83
C ALA A 71 -5.58 6.05 -25.64
N PRO A 72 -4.69 6.81 -24.99
CA PRO A 72 -3.56 7.40 -25.68
C PRO A 72 -2.62 6.34 -26.30
N ALA A 73 -2.02 6.67 -27.43
CA ALA A 73 -1.02 5.80 -28.06
C ALA A 73 0.23 5.65 -27.18
N LEU A 74 0.85 4.46 -27.20
CA LEU A 74 2.04 4.14 -26.41
C LEU A 74 3.36 4.25 -27.18
N LEU A 75 3.34 4.09 -28.51
CA LEU A 75 4.54 4.20 -29.34
C LEU A 75 5.06 5.64 -29.42
N ARG A 76 6.36 5.80 -29.69
CA ARG A 76 7.04 7.09 -29.89
C ARG A 76 6.97 8.02 -28.68
N ARG A 77 6.93 7.46 -27.47
CA ARG A 77 6.96 8.19 -26.21
C ARG A 77 8.28 7.94 -25.46
N PRO A 78 8.74 8.88 -24.62
CA PRO A 78 9.89 8.63 -23.75
C PRO A 78 9.60 7.51 -22.74
N PRO A 79 10.64 6.93 -22.12
CA PRO A 79 10.47 5.99 -21.02
C PRO A 79 9.66 6.60 -19.87
N GLU A 80 8.73 5.82 -19.34
CA GLU A 80 7.88 6.21 -18.22
C GLU A 80 7.79 5.08 -17.19
N GLN A 81 7.37 5.42 -15.97
CA GLN A 81 7.11 4.41 -14.95
C GLN A 81 5.86 3.60 -15.34
N VAL A 82 6.05 2.29 -15.40
CA VAL A 82 5.00 1.29 -15.61
C VAL A 82 4.83 0.50 -14.31
N THR A 83 3.59 0.36 -13.88
CA THR A 83 3.23 -0.40 -12.69
C THR A 83 2.25 -1.50 -13.07
N ILE A 84 2.61 -2.74 -12.80
CA ILE A 84 1.68 -3.86 -12.81
C ILE A 84 1.20 -4.04 -11.36
N SER A 85 -0.11 -3.91 -11.14
CA SER A 85 -0.74 -4.20 -9.86
C SER A 85 -1.38 -5.58 -9.93
N TYR A 86 -1.00 -6.48 -9.04
CA TYR A 86 -1.64 -7.78 -8.89
C TYR A 86 -2.99 -7.64 -8.18
N PRO A 87 -3.86 -8.66 -8.25
CA PRO A 87 -5.12 -8.65 -7.52
C PRO A 87 -4.88 -8.51 -6.02
N LEU A 88 -5.69 -7.68 -5.36
CA LEU A 88 -5.65 -7.57 -3.91
C LEU A 88 -6.13 -8.89 -3.31
N GLN A 89 -5.26 -9.55 -2.54
CA GLN A 89 -5.64 -10.79 -1.86
C GLN A 89 -6.50 -10.46 -0.63
N PRO A 90 -7.46 -11.35 -0.27
CA PRO A 90 -8.23 -11.19 0.95
C PRO A 90 -7.32 -11.06 2.16
N GLY A 91 -7.50 -9.96 2.89
CA GLY A 91 -6.73 -9.70 4.08
C GLY A 91 -5.46 -8.89 3.87
N ASP A 92 -5.03 -8.51 2.66
CA ASP A 92 -3.92 -7.56 2.48
C ASP A 92 -4.41 -6.11 2.52
N SER A 93 -3.57 -5.17 2.98
CA SER A 93 -3.92 -3.74 2.98
C SER A 93 -3.70 -3.04 1.63
N SER A 94 -2.87 -3.61 0.76
CA SER A 94 -2.60 -3.10 -0.57
C SER A 94 -2.08 -4.21 -1.48
N PRO A 95 -2.34 -4.16 -2.79
CA PRO A 95 -1.88 -5.19 -3.71
C PRO A 95 -0.36 -5.19 -3.83
N ALA A 96 0.21 -6.37 -4.09
CA ALA A 96 1.59 -6.48 -4.57
C ALA A 96 1.72 -5.80 -5.95
N LYS A 97 2.91 -5.30 -6.26
CA LYS A 97 3.18 -4.60 -7.53
C LYS A 97 4.50 -5.02 -8.14
N LEU A 98 4.58 -4.96 -9.46
CA LEU A 98 5.84 -4.95 -10.21
C LEU A 98 6.01 -3.57 -10.84
N VAL A 99 7.10 -2.88 -10.49
CA VAL A 99 7.35 -1.49 -10.91
C VAL A 99 8.65 -1.45 -11.72
N PHE A 100 8.62 -0.76 -12.85
CA PHE A 100 9.78 -0.56 -13.71
C PHE A 100 9.59 0.69 -14.59
N THR A 101 10.67 1.14 -15.22
CA THR A 101 10.63 2.20 -16.23
C THR A 101 10.83 1.59 -17.61
N ALA A 102 9.97 1.93 -18.56
CA ALA A 102 10.01 1.37 -19.91
C ALA A 102 9.35 2.29 -20.95
N PHE A 103 9.55 1.98 -22.23
CA PHE A 103 8.80 2.57 -23.34
C PHE A 103 8.35 1.47 -24.32
N ALA A 104 7.25 1.71 -25.04
CA ALA A 104 6.76 0.76 -26.03
C ALA A 104 7.61 0.79 -27.31
N THR A 105 8.10 -0.38 -27.71
CA THR A 105 8.85 -0.60 -28.96
C THR A 105 7.99 -1.23 -30.05
N ALA A 106 6.99 -2.02 -29.67
CA ALA A 106 6.01 -2.58 -30.58
C ALA A 106 4.62 -2.60 -29.93
N VAL A 107 3.60 -2.38 -30.74
CA VAL A 107 2.20 -2.56 -30.34
C VAL A 107 1.53 -3.38 -31.43
N GLY A 108 1.02 -4.55 -31.07
CA GLY A 108 0.34 -5.46 -31.97
C GLY A 108 -0.98 -4.90 -32.50
N GLY A 109 -1.59 -5.67 -33.42
CA GLY A 109 -2.97 -5.45 -33.85
C GLY A 109 -3.92 -5.45 -32.65
N GLY A 110 -5.05 -4.77 -32.80
CA GLY A 110 -6.08 -4.72 -31.76
C GLY A 110 -7.25 -5.62 -32.12
N GLU A 111 -7.73 -6.40 -31.16
CA GLU A 111 -8.96 -7.17 -31.27
C GLU A 111 -10.05 -6.51 -30.41
N LEU A 112 -11.21 -6.23 -31.01
CA LEU A 112 -12.33 -5.67 -30.26
C LEU A 112 -13.02 -6.76 -29.47
N THR A 113 -13.15 -6.57 -28.16
CA THR A 113 -13.82 -7.52 -27.27
C THR A 113 -15.26 -7.08 -26.96
N PRO A 114 -16.13 -8.03 -26.55
CA PRO A 114 -17.46 -7.71 -26.04
C PRO A 114 -17.38 -6.66 -24.93
N GLY A 115 -18.20 -5.60 -25.03
CA GLY A 115 -18.11 -4.45 -24.12
C GLY A 115 -17.30 -3.26 -24.67
N GLY A 116 -16.85 -3.31 -25.93
CA GLY A 116 -16.25 -2.18 -26.62
C GLY A 116 -14.82 -1.87 -26.16
N ARG A 117 -14.11 -2.88 -25.66
CA ARG A 117 -12.68 -2.77 -25.31
C ARG A 117 -11.82 -3.30 -26.45
N LEU A 118 -10.53 -2.96 -26.40
CA LEU A 118 -9.53 -3.35 -27.37
C LEU A 118 -8.43 -4.13 -26.64
N THR A 119 -8.27 -5.40 -27.01
CA THR A 119 -7.15 -6.25 -26.58
C THR A 119 -5.95 -5.95 -27.44
N ARG A 120 -4.79 -5.68 -26.83
CA ARG A 120 -3.54 -5.47 -27.56
C ARG A 120 -2.36 -6.09 -26.85
N GLN A 121 -1.46 -6.65 -27.64
CA GLN A 121 -0.11 -6.99 -27.20
C GLN A 121 0.83 -5.78 -27.34
N VAL A 122 1.69 -5.56 -26.35
CA VAL A 122 2.69 -4.49 -26.34
C VAL A 122 4.04 -5.07 -25.91
N THR A 123 5.09 -4.77 -26.68
CA THR A 123 6.47 -5.01 -26.28
C THR A 123 7.04 -3.72 -25.67
N LEU A 124 7.54 -3.85 -24.45
CA LEU A 124 8.16 -2.78 -23.67
C LEU A 124 9.67 -3.04 -23.56
N ALA A 125 10.48 -2.06 -23.96
CA ALA A 125 11.91 -2.06 -23.66
C ALA A 125 12.12 -1.41 -22.29
N LEU A 126 12.79 -2.14 -21.39
CA LEU A 126 13.10 -1.64 -20.05
C LEU A 126 14.21 -0.59 -20.10
N THR A 127 14.19 0.33 -19.16
CA THR A 127 15.31 1.24 -18.86
C THR A 127 15.68 1.20 -17.37
N SER A 128 15.06 0.30 -16.61
CA SER A 128 15.38 0.01 -15.22
C SER A 128 15.22 -1.49 -14.93
N ASP A 129 15.76 -1.93 -13.80
CA ASP A 129 15.41 -3.24 -13.24
C ASP A 129 13.91 -3.32 -12.89
N LEU A 130 13.39 -4.55 -12.91
CA LEU A 130 12.08 -4.88 -12.35
C LEU A 130 12.15 -4.86 -10.82
N ALA A 131 11.34 -4.02 -10.19
CA ALA A 131 11.23 -3.91 -8.74
C ALA A 131 9.91 -4.52 -8.26
N PHE A 132 9.97 -5.66 -7.58
CA PHE A 132 8.80 -6.23 -6.90
C PHE A 132 8.56 -5.49 -5.58
N GLN A 133 7.35 -4.96 -5.41
CA GLN A 133 6.85 -4.40 -4.17
C GLN A 133 5.86 -5.41 -3.57
N PRO A 134 6.15 -5.96 -2.38
CA PRO A 134 5.25 -6.93 -1.75
C PRO A 134 3.89 -6.28 -1.43
N ALA A 135 2.88 -7.13 -1.22
CA ALA A 135 1.59 -6.68 -0.72
C ALA A 135 1.75 -5.97 0.63
N GLY A 136 0.79 -5.10 0.94
CA GLY A 136 0.73 -4.45 2.24
C GLY A 136 0.51 -5.48 3.35
N PRO A 137 0.85 -5.14 4.61
CA PRO A 137 0.67 -6.07 5.72
C PRO A 137 -0.79 -6.55 5.80
N PRO A 138 -1.04 -7.76 6.31
CA PRO A 138 -2.39 -8.25 6.42
C PRO A 138 -3.25 -7.36 7.32
N ILE A 139 -4.37 -6.84 6.83
CA ILE A 139 -5.42 -6.25 7.64
C ILE A 139 -6.00 -7.33 8.56
N THR A 140 -5.76 -7.18 9.86
CA THR A 140 -6.54 -7.90 10.85
C THR A 140 -7.83 -7.10 11.09
N ASN A 141 -8.96 -7.75 11.31
CA ASN A 141 -10.15 -7.10 11.86
C ASN A 141 -10.07 -7.16 13.39
N ALA A 142 -9.00 -6.58 13.93
CA ALA A 142 -8.68 -6.65 15.34
C ALA A 142 -9.20 -5.42 16.10
N SER A 143 -9.07 -5.48 17.42
CA SER A 143 -9.60 -4.45 18.29
C SER A 143 -8.87 -3.11 18.20
N VAL A 144 -9.64 -2.04 18.39
CA VAL A 144 -9.13 -0.73 18.82
C VAL A 144 -9.69 -0.49 20.22
N SER A 145 -8.81 -0.31 21.20
CA SER A 145 -9.19 -0.21 22.61
C SER A 145 -8.77 1.15 23.18
N PRO A 146 -9.67 1.89 23.84
CA PRO A 146 -9.30 3.10 24.56
C PRO A 146 -8.56 2.70 25.84
N VAL A 147 -7.68 3.56 26.32
CA VAL A 147 -6.92 3.31 27.53
C VAL A 147 -6.83 4.58 28.36
N LEU A 148 -7.12 4.43 29.66
CA LEU A 148 -6.82 5.44 30.65
C LEU A 148 -5.41 5.17 31.17
N GLU A 149 -4.51 6.13 31.00
CA GLU A 149 -3.13 6.01 31.46
C GLU A 149 -2.98 6.47 32.91
N SER A 150 -3.57 7.63 33.22
CA SER A 150 -3.52 8.20 34.57
C SER A 150 -4.64 9.20 34.82
N VAL A 151 -4.89 9.48 36.10
CA VAL A 151 -5.76 10.58 36.54
C VAL A 151 -4.99 11.36 37.60
N THR A 152 -4.73 12.63 37.35
CA THR A 152 -3.91 13.50 38.22
C THR A 152 -4.79 14.58 38.85
N ASN A 153 -4.68 14.77 40.17
CA ASN A 153 -5.38 15.84 40.87
C ASN A 153 -4.70 17.19 40.61
N ASN A 154 -5.46 18.19 40.20
CA ASN A 154 -4.93 19.53 39.92
C ASN A 154 -4.90 20.45 41.16
N GLY A 155 -5.38 19.98 42.33
CA GLY A 155 -5.37 20.74 43.59
C GLY A 155 -6.50 21.78 43.74
N ASN A 156 -7.33 21.96 42.70
CA ASN A 156 -8.41 22.94 42.64
C ASN A 156 -9.81 22.29 42.50
N GLY A 157 -9.93 21.01 42.84
CA GLY A 157 -11.18 20.25 42.68
C GLY A 157 -11.40 19.68 41.27
N THR A 158 -10.47 19.89 40.34
CA THR A 158 -10.46 19.23 39.03
C THR A 158 -9.37 18.17 38.95
N TRP A 159 -9.55 17.24 38.03
CA TRP A 159 -8.57 16.20 37.72
C TRP A 159 -8.27 16.21 36.23
N THR A 160 -7.06 15.79 35.86
CA THR A 160 -6.65 15.63 34.47
C THR A 160 -6.52 14.14 34.17
N ALA A 161 -7.38 13.62 33.29
CA ALA A 161 -7.29 12.26 32.79
C ALA A 161 -6.46 12.22 31.52
N LEU A 162 -5.44 11.34 31.49
CA LEU A 162 -4.55 11.14 30.36
C LEU A 162 -4.96 9.86 29.61
N TRP A 163 -5.16 9.97 28.30
CA TRP A 163 -5.72 8.90 27.48
C TRP A 163 -4.74 8.41 26.43
N GLY A 164 -4.79 7.11 26.17
CA GLY A 164 -4.08 6.43 25.09
C GLY A 164 -5.00 5.44 24.38
N TRP A 165 -4.47 4.74 23.38
CA TRP A 165 -5.20 3.66 22.72
C TRP A 165 -4.28 2.50 22.38
N TYR A 166 -4.87 1.32 22.19
CA TYR A 166 -4.20 0.19 21.57
C TYR A 166 -4.96 -0.24 20.31
N ASN A 167 -4.32 -0.04 19.16
CA ASN A 167 -4.78 -0.56 17.89
C ASN A 167 -4.03 -1.87 17.60
N ARG A 168 -4.74 -3.01 17.62
CA ARG A 168 -4.17 -4.33 17.29
C ARG A 168 -4.14 -4.62 15.78
N ASN A 169 -4.61 -3.68 14.97
CA ASN A 169 -4.55 -3.75 13.52
C ASN A 169 -3.15 -3.38 13.05
N THR A 170 -2.73 -3.96 11.94
CA THR A 170 -1.44 -3.68 11.26
C THR A 170 -1.45 -2.36 10.49
N VAL A 171 -2.64 -1.77 10.34
CA VAL A 171 -2.89 -0.53 9.61
C VAL A 171 -3.65 0.49 10.47
N PRO A 172 -3.56 1.79 10.14
CA PRO A 172 -4.39 2.80 10.77
C PRO A 172 -5.87 2.49 10.61
N VAL A 173 -6.65 2.70 11.68
CA VAL A 173 -8.11 2.57 11.65
C VAL A 173 -8.73 3.94 11.87
N THR A 174 -9.64 4.34 10.99
CA THR A 174 -10.38 5.60 11.11
C THR A 174 -11.73 5.35 11.77
N ILE A 175 -11.98 5.95 12.94
CA ILE A 175 -13.25 5.88 13.66
C ILE A 175 -13.70 7.31 13.97
N PRO A 176 -14.59 7.90 13.15
CA PRO A 176 -15.11 9.25 13.36
C PRO A 176 -15.82 9.40 14.70
N ILE A 177 -15.84 10.63 15.24
CA ILE A 177 -16.63 10.93 16.44
C ILE A 177 -18.10 10.56 16.22
N GLY A 178 -18.67 9.82 17.16
CA GLY A 178 -20.05 9.35 17.09
C GLY A 178 -20.26 8.09 17.91
N VAL A 179 -21.24 7.27 17.54
CA VAL A 179 -21.61 6.07 18.31
C VAL A 179 -20.42 5.12 18.55
N ASN A 180 -19.46 5.04 17.64
CA ASN A 180 -18.29 4.17 17.76
C ASN A 180 -17.05 4.85 18.35
N ASN A 181 -17.09 6.17 18.60
CA ASN A 181 -16.01 6.92 19.22
C ASN A 181 -16.58 8.13 19.97
N ARG A 182 -16.85 7.96 21.26
CA ARG A 182 -17.53 8.99 22.08
C ARG A 182 -17.12 8.97 23.53
N PHE A 183 -17.20 10.13 24.14
CA PHE A 183 -17.24 10.26 25.59
C PHE A 183 -18.68 10.22 26.14
N SER A 184 -18.80 9.72 27.37
CA SER A 184 -20.00 9.83 28.20
C SER A 184 -19.60 10.26 29.62
N PRO A 185 -20.31 11.22 30.24
CA PRO A 185 -21.47 11.95 29.72
C PRO A 185 -21.11 12.97 28.64
N VAL A 186 -22.15 13.51 27.97
CA VAL A 186 -22.01 14.54 26.93
C VAL A 186 -21.24 15.78 27.43
N PRO A 187 -20.54 16.52 26.55
CA PRO A 187 -20.39 16.29 25.10
C PRO A 187 -19.58 15.03 24.75
N GLN A 188 -19.96 14.39 23.64
CA GLN A 188 -19.28 13.21 23.12
C GLN A 188 -17.89 13.52 22.55
N ALA A 189 -17.68 14.74 22.04
CA ALA A 189 -16.42 15.21 21.48
C ALA A 189 -15.67 15.99 22.56
N ARG A 190 -14.46 15.54 22.89
CA ARG A 190 -13.57 16.18 23.88
C ARG A 190 -12.11 16.20 23.43
N GLY A 191 -11.87 16.13 22.12
CA GLY A 191 -10.52 16.14 21.53
C GLY A 191 -9.89 14.76 21.34
N GLN A 192 -10.67 13.68 21.42
CA GLN A 192 -10.17 12.35 21.11
C GLN A 192 -9.83 12.18 19.61
N PRO A 193 -8.84 11.34 19.25
CA PRO A 193 -8.46 11.06 17.87
C PRO A 193 -9.58 10.44 17.05
N VAL A 194 -9.50 10.61 15.73
CA VAL A 194 -10.34 9.92 14.74
C VAL A 194 -9.57 8.95 13.86
N VAL A 195 -8.23 9.01 13.86
CA VAL A 195 -7.34 8.06 13.19
C VAL A 195 -6.46 7.40 14.26
N PHE A 196 -6.54 6.08 14.35
CA PHE A 196 -5.84 5.27 15.34
C PHE A 196 -4.71 4.52 14.65
N LEU A 197 -3.47 4.99 14.82
CA LEU A 197 -2.29 4.33 14.26
C LEU A 197 -2.07 2.95 14.89
N PRO A 198 -1.47 1.99 14.17
CA PRO A 198 -1.13 0.66 14.69
C PRO A 198 -0.33 0.71 15.99
N GLY A 199 -0.52 -0.31 16.82
CA GLY A 199 0.22 -0.48 18.06
C GLY A 199 -0.36 0.29 19.24
N ARG A 200 0.42 0.33 20.33
CA ARG A 200 0.07 0.98 21.59
C ARG A 200 0.59 2.42 21.58
N HIS A 201 -0.32 3.37 21.84
CA HIS A 201 -0.02 4.79 21.91
C HIS A 201 -0.43 5.33 23.28
N TYR A 202 0.55 5.76 24.04
CA TYR A 202 0.37 6.24 25.41
C TYR A 202 0.19 7.75 25.43
N GLY A 203 -0.70 8.24 26.28
CA GLY A 203 -0.80 9.66 26.65
C GLY A 203 -0.91 10.65 25.49
N GLN A 204 -1.81 10.35 24.56
CA GLN A 204 -1.93 11.06 23.29
C GLN A 204 -2.81 12.31 23.37
N PHE A 205 -3.73 12.34 24.33
CA PHE A 205 -4.51 13.52 24.67
C PHE A 205 -4.99 13.43 26.12
N SER A 206 -5.46 14.55 26.64
CA SER A 206 -5.97 14.64 28.01
C SER A 206 -7.30 15.37 28.07
N THR A 207 -8.09 15.07 29.10
CA THR A 207 -9.32 15.78 29.41
C THR A 207 -9.31 16.23 30.86
N VAL A 208 -9.74 17.46 31.13
CA VAL A 208 -10.06 17.90 32.49
C VAL A 208 -11.44 17.34 32.88
N ILE A 209 -11.53 16.73 34.05
CA ILE A 209 -12.73 16.09 34.58
C ILE A 209 -13.03 16.56 36.01
N THR A 210 -14.31 16.62 36.34
CA THR A 210 -14.83 16.87 37.70
C THR A 210 -15.71 15.72 38.20
N ALA A 211 -15.98 14.75 37.34
CA ALA A 211 -16.79 13.57 37.60
C ALA A 211 -16.27 12.42 36.72
N THR A 212 -16.89 11.25 36.85
CA THR A 212 -16.58 10.09 36.02
C THR A 212 -16.77 10.40 34.53
N LEU A 213 -15.78 10.03 33.72
CA LEU A 213 -15.77 10.18 32.29
C LEU A 213 -15.39 8.86 31.62
N VAL A 214 -16.21 8.38 30.69
CA VAL A 214 -16.02 7.11 29.98
C VAL A 214 -15.75 7.39 28.52
N TRP A 215 -14.61 6.93 27.99
CA TRP A 215 -14.34 6.90 26.57
C TRP A 215 -14.71 5.54 26.00
N ALA A 216 -15.57 5.50 24.98
CA ALA A 216 -15.97 4.29 24.28
C ALA A 216 -15.43 4.27 22.83
N LEU A 217 -14.81 3.16 22.43
CA LEU A 217 -14.43 2.85 21.06
C LEU A 217 -15.04 1.53 20.60
N LYS A 218 -15.50 1.46 19.35
CA LYS A 218 -15.86 0.21 18.67
C LYS A 218 -15.04 0.10 17.38
N GLY A 219 -14.13 -0.87 17.36
CA GLY A 219 -13.21 -1.12 16.25
C GLY A 219 -13.83 -1.99 15.14
N PRO A 220 -13.02 -2.35 14.12
CA PRO A 220 -13.45 -3.18 12.99
C PRO A 220 -13.81 -4.62 13.39
N ASP A 221 -13.38 -5.07 14.57
CA ASP A 221 -13.81 -6.33 15.18
C ASP A 221 -15.28 -6.32 15.63
N GLY A 222 -15.97 -5.18 15.52
CA GLY A 222 -17.38 -5.03 15.85
C GLY A 222 -17.67 -4.93 17.36
N GLN A 223 -16.66 -5.04 18.21
CA GLN A 223 -16.80 -5.07 19.66
C GLN A 223 -16.50 -3.71 20.29
N GLY A 224 -17.39 -3.26 21.19
CA GLY A 224 -17.23 -2.02 21.95
C GLY A 224 -16.31 -2.21 23.16
N ARG A 225 -15.46 -1.23 23.43
CA ARG A 225 -14.54 -1.19 24.57
C ARG A 225 -14.57 0.18 25.22
N THR A 226 -14.35 0.22 26.52
CA THR A 226 -14.39 1.45 27.30
C THR A 226 -13.16 1.61 28.18
N ALA A 227 -12.80 2.86 28.43
CA ALA A 227 -11.87 3.27 29.47
C ALA A 227 -12.56 4.33 30.34
N THR A 228 -12.46 4.18 31.66
CA THR A 228 -13.22 4.99 32.61
C THR A 228 -12.28 5.74 33.53
N ALA A 229 -12.29 7.06 33.46
CA ALA A 229 -11.63 7.94 34.43
C ALA A 229 -12.63 8.32 35.52
N GLY A 230 -12.19 8.22 36.77
CA GLY A 230 -12.98 8.59 37.94
C GLY A 230 -12.21 9.55 38.84
N VAL A 231 -12.96 10.32 39.61
CA VAL A 231 -12.42 11.22 40.64
C VAL A 231 -12.31 10.47 41.97
N THR A 232 -11.34 9.55 42.08
CA THR A 232 -11.12 8.84 43.35
C THR A 232 -10.19 9.68 44.22
N TYR A 233 -10.71 10.21 45.33
CA TYR A 233 -9.93 10.95 46.31
C TYR A 233 -9.03 9.98 47.08
N ILE A 234 -7.81 9.70 46.59
CA ILE A 234 -6.81 8.99 47.40
C ILE A 234 -6.16 10.03 48.32
N LYS A 235 -6.70 10.17 49.53
CA LYS A 235 -5.97 10.75 50.65
C LYS A 235 -4.98 9.68 51.11
N ASN A 236 -3.69 9.88 50.82
CA ASN A 236 -2.63 9.27 51.62
C ASN A 236 -2.55 10.00 52.95
#